data_AF-A0AAV0BE56-F1
#
_entry.id   AF-A0AAV0BE56-F1
#
_cell.length_a   1.000
_cell.length_b   1.000
_cell.length_c   1.000
_cell.angle_alpha   90.00
_cell.angle_beta   90.00
_cell.angle_gamma   90.00
#
_symmetry.space_group_name_H-M   'P 1'
#
loop_
_entity.id
_entity.type
_entity.pdbx_description
1 polymer ?
#
loop_
_entity_poly.entity_id
_entity_poly.type
_entity_poly.pdbx_seq_one_letter_code
_entity_poly.pdbx_strand_id
1 'polypeptide(L)' 'MLYFETETSCEVLLASIVAAGTGLNIVCADTAVIMEPNWNPAIEYQALDRLHRIGQKNPV' A
#
# COMPACT_ATOMS: atom_id res chain seq x y z
N MET A 1 12.21 4.98 -6.10
CA MET A 1 11.01 5.84 -6.13
C MET A 1 10.02 5.18 -7.07
N LEU A 2 8.77 5.01 -6.67
CA LEU A 2 7.75 4.35 -7.50
C LEU A 2 7.19 5.34 -8.52
N TYR A 3 6.92 4.90 -9.75
CA TYR A 3 6.23 5.72 -10.75
C TYR A 3 4.89 6.26 -10.22
N PHE A 4 4.20 5.43 -9.43
CA PHE A 4 2.99 5.76 -8.68
C PHE A 4 3.13 6.95 -7.71
N GLU A 5 4.35 7.26 -7.25
CA GLU A 5 4.59 8.40 -6.35
C GLU A 5 4.83 9.71 -7.13
N THR A 6 5.37 9.62 -8.33
CA THR A 6 5.84 10.78 -9.09
C THR A 6 4.83 11.28 -10.13
N GLU A 7 3.93 10.43 -10.58
CA GLU A 7 3.11 10.67 -11.77
C GLU A 7 1.63 10.74 -11.41
N THR A 8 1.06 11.94 -11.60
CA THR A 8 -0.34 12.22 -11.29
C THR A 8 -1.34 11.47 -12.18
N SER A 9 -0.89 10.89 -13.29
CA SER A 9 -1.70 10.03 -14.15
C SER A 9 -1.84 8.59 -13.64
N CYS A 10 -1.03 8.18 -12.65
CA CYS A 10 -1.03 6.83 -12.11
C CYS A 10 -1.78 6.79 -10.77
N GLU A 11 -3.08 6.55 -10.83
CA GLU A 11 -3.97 6.57 -9.65
C GLU A 11 -4.05 5.23 -8.92
N VAL A 12 -3.63 4.13 -9.54
CA VAL A 12 -3.76 2.77 -8.98
C VAL A 12 -2.44 2.01 -9.04
N LEU A 13 -2.04 1.46 -7.88
CA LEU A 13 -0.94 0.50 -7.75
C LEU A 13 -1.52 -0.90 -7.51
N LEU A 14 -1.31 -1.82 -8.46
CA LEU A 14 -1.60 -3.23 -8.26
C LEU A 14 -0.33 -3.96 -7.80
N ALA A 15 -0.39 -4.61 -6.64
CA ALA A 15 0.71 -5.37 -6.08
C ALA A 15 0.20 -6.63 -5.38
N SER A 16 1.05 -7.65 -5.28
CA SER A 16 0.77 -8.78 -4.40
C SER A 16 0.92 -8.34 -2.94
N ILE A 17 0.19 -9.00 -2.04
CA ILE A 17 0.22 -8.64 -0.62
C ILE A 17 1.60 -8.81 0.02
N VAL A 18 2.36 -9.80 -0.46
CA VAL A 18 3.75 -10.04 -0.04
C VAL A 18 4.65 -8.89 -0.48
N ALA A 19 4.49 -8.38 -1.70
CA ALA A 19 5.27 -7.25 -2.18
C ALA A 19 4.93 -5.96 -1.42
N ALA A 20 3.64 -5.73 -1.16
CA ALA A 20 3.16 -4.59 -0.38
C ALA A 20 3.67 -4.61 1.08
N GLY A 21 3.74 -5.78 1.72
CA GLY A 21 4.17 -5.92 3.12
C GLY A 21 5.68 -5.86 3.37
N THR A 22 6.54 -6.07 2.35
CA THR A 22 7.98 -6.31 2.58
C THR A 22 8.89 -5.20 2.06
N GLY A 23 8.63 -4.62 0.88
CA GLY A 23 9.64 -3.77 0.20
C GLY A 23 9.16 -2.39 -0.27
N LEU A 24 7.85 -2.16 -0.36
CA LEU A 24 7.32 -0.93 -0.94
C LEU A 24 7.14 0.18 0.11
N ASN A 25 7.40 1.42 -0.29
CA ASN A 25 7.06 2.62 0.48
C ASN A 25 5.82 3.26 -0.12
N ILE A 26 4.65 2.92 0.41
CA ILE A 26 3.33 3.31 -0.15
C ILE A 26 2.74 4.44 0.70
N VAL A 27 3.46 5.56 0.83
CA VAL A 27 3.00 6.71 1.65
C VAL A 27 2.03 7.61 0.87
N CYS A 28 2.02 7.54 -0.46
CA CYS A 28 1.17 8.36 -1.30
C CYS A 28 -0.25 7.80 -1.51
N ALA A 29 -0.53 6.54 -1.17
CA ALA A 29 -1.87 5.96 -1.30
C ALA A 29 -2.68 6.18 -0.03
N ASP A 30 -3.93 6.59 -0.16
CA ASP A 30 -4.88 6.74 0.95
C ASP A 30 -5.90 5.59 1.07
N THR A 31 -6.03 4.77 0.03
CA THR A 31 -7.02 3.69 0.00
C THR A 31 -6.37 2.36 -0.32
N ALA A 32 -6.72 1.30 0.44
CA ALA A 32 -6.31 -0.07 0.17
C ALA A 32 -7.52 -0.99 -0.05
N VAL A 33 -7.45 -1.82 -1.09
CA VAL A 33 -8.46 -2.85 -1.39
C VAL A 33 -7.78 -4.21 -1.44
N ILE A 34 -8.17 -5.11 -0.53
CA ILE A 34 -7.71 -6.50 -0.52
C ILE A 34 -8.68 -7.31 -1.39
N MET A 35 -8.21 -7.79 -2.54
CA MET A 35 -9.04 -8.60 -3.43
C MET A 35 -9.18 -10.06 -2.97
N GLU A 36 -8.13 -10.63 -2.38
CA GLU A 36 -8.12 -12.01 -1.90
C GLU A 36 -7.51 -12.05 -0.49
N PRO A 37 -8.33 -12.26 0.56
CA PRO A 37 -7.84 -12.35 1.92
C PRO A 37 -6.92 -13.54 2.13
N ASN A 38 -5.89 -13.35 2.93
CA ASN A 38 -4.91 -14.35 3.28
C ASN A 38 -5.25 -15.03 4.61
N TRP A 39 -4.95 -16.33 4.70
CA TRP A 39 -5.18 -17.17 5.89
C TRP A 39 -4.39 -16.71 7.12
N ASN A 40 -3.32 -15.94 6.91
CA ASN A 40 -2.61 -15.23 7.96
C ASN A 40 -2.90 -13.72 7.88
N PRO A 41 -3.76 -13.16 8.76
CA PRO A 41 -4.09 -11.74 8.79
C PRO A 41 -2.89 -10.84 9.05
N ALA A 42 -1.85 -11.33 9.73
CA ALA A 42 -0.66 -10.52 10.02
C ALA A 42 0.07 -10.05 8.75
N ILE A 43 -0.04 -10.81 7.65
CA ILE A 43 0.52 -10.44 6.35
C ILE A 43 -0.26 -9.26 5.75
N GLU A 44 -1.58 -9.23 5.92
CA GLU A 44 -2.44 -8.13 5.48
C GLU A 44 -2.16 -6.87 6.28
N TYR A 45 -2.13 -6.97 7.61
CA TYR A 45 -1.84 -5.84 8.48
C TYR A 45 -0.47 -5.24 8.19
N GLN A 46 0.55 -6.08 7.95
CA GLN A 46 1.87 -5.59 7.56
C GLN A 46 1.86 -4.80 6.24
N ALA A 47 1.00 -5.17 5.29
CA ALA A 47 0.82 -4.43 4.04
C ALA A 47 0.04 -3.12 4.26
N LEU A 48 -1.04 -3.14 5.05
CA LEU A 48 -1.85 -1.96 5.38
C LEU A 48 -1.09 -0.92 6.20
N ASP A 49 -0.27 -1.35 7.15
CA ASP A 49 0.59 -0.49 7.97
C ASP A 49 1.55 0.36 7.11
N ARG A 50 1.80 -0.02 5.85
CA ARG A 50 2.61 0.80 4.93
C ARG A 50 1.87 2.04 4.43
N LEU A 51 0.54 2.00 4.35
CA LEU A 51 -0.30 3.17 4.04
C LEU A 51 -0.47 4.04 5.30
N HIS A 52 -0.62 3.42 6.47
CA HIS A 52 -0.68 4.08 7.78
C HIS A 52 0.70 4.51 8.30
N ARG A 53 1.52 5.13 7.45
CA ARG A 53 2.90 5.49 7.79
C ARG A 53 3.10 7.00 8.02
N ILE A 54 4.09 7.34 8.85
CA ILE A 54 4.55 8.72 9.05
C ILE A 54 4.88 9.36 7.69
N GLY A 55 4.29 10.53 7.43
CA GLY A 55 4.40 11.24 6.15
C GLY A 55 3.14 11.18 5.28
N GLN A 56 2.20 10.31 5.63
CA GLN A 56 0.86 10.31 5.05
C GLN A 56 0.12 11.61 5.41
N LYS A 57 -0.48 12.26 4.41
CA LYS A 57 -1.20 13.53 4.57
C LYS A 57 -2.71 13.38 4.56
N ASN A 58 -3.20 12.28 4.03
CA ASN A 58 -4.62 11.97 3.90
C ASN A 58 -5.04 10.94 4.96
N PRO A 59 -6.30 10.95 5.42
CA PRO A 59 -6.83 9.84 6.20
C PRO A 59 -6.84 8.56 5.35
N VAL A 60 -6.51 7.43 5.98
CA VAL A 60 -6.42 6.08 5.38
C VAL A 60 -7.35 5.14 6.13
#